data_AF-A0A7V7T1I1-F1
#
_entry.id   AF-A0A7V7T1I1-F1
#
_cell.length_a   1.000
_cell.length_b   1.000
_cell.length_c   1.000
_cell.angle_alpha   90.00
_cell.angle_beta   90.00
_cell.angle_gamma   90.00
#
_symmetry.space_group_name_H-M   'P 1'
#
loop_
_entity.id
_entity.type
_entity.pdbx_description
1 polymer ?
#
loop_
_entity_poly.entity_id
_entity_poly.type
_entity_poly.pdbx_seq_one_letter_code
_entity_poly.pdbx_strand_id
1 'polypeptide(L)'
;MKKSLLAVALLATTLFLSGCDAPCTEQVIKDKLEEVSEKIQKIAASGDMSKLMAIGTFSQKLNNLQDADRDNLEPVCEAVDELLAELDAL
;
A
#
# COMPACT_ATOMS: atom_id res chain seq x y z
N MET A 1 -34.65 1.56 43.72
CA MET A 1 -34.48 0.11 43.95
C MET A 1 -34.31 -0.56 42.59
N LYS A 2 -33.19 -1.30 42.42
CA LYS A 2 -33.06 -2.54 41.62
C LYS A 2 -33.34 -2.43 40.10
N LYS A 3 -32.58 -3.00 39.18
CA LYS A 3 -31.34 -3.80 39.10
C LYS A 3 -31.17 -4.10 37.60
N SER A 4 -29.96 -4.50 37.23
CA SER A 4 -29.59 -5.26 36.02
C SER A 4 -29.27 -4.43 34.77
N LEU A 5 -28.00 -4.22 34.43
CA LEU A 5 -26.97 -5.17 33.96
C LEU A 5 -27.22 -5.68 32.53
N LEU A 6 -26.22 -5.37 31.70
CA LEU A 6 -25.69 -6.17 30.58
C LEU A 6 -26.52 -6.26 29.29
N ALA A 7 -26.08 -5.50 28.29
CA ALA A 7 -25.89 -6.00 26.93
C ALA A 7 -24.64 -5.28 26.37
N VAL A 8 -23.44 -5.86 26.56
CA VAL A 8 -22.75 -6.64 25.53
C VAL A 8 -22.48 -5.73 24.32
N ALA A 9 -21.39 -4.96 24.32
CA ALA A 9 -20.09 -5.40 23.81
C ALA A 9 -20.21 -6.14 22.47
N LEU A 10 -20.34 -5.39 21.37
CA LEU A 10 -19.91 -5.86 20.05
C LEU A 10 -19.02 -4.80 19.40
N LEU A 11 -17.72 -5.04 19.57
CA LEU A 11 -16.66 -4.80 18.60
C LEU A 11 -16.39 -3.33 18.21
N ALA A 12 -15.97 -2.56 19.21
CA ALA A 12 -14.87 -1.63 18.98
C ALA A 12 -13.57 -2.46 18.82
N THR A 13 -13.30 -2.98 17.63
CA THR A 13 -11.96 -3.44 17.26
C THR A 13 -11.09 -2.22 16.94
N THR A 14 -10.83 -1.41 17.96
CA THR A 14 -9.64 -0.57 17.97
C THR A 14 -8.57 -1.39 18.65
N LEU A 15 -7.62 -1.91 17.87
CA LEU A 15 -6.25 -2.24 18.28
C LEU A 15 -5.53 -2.85 17.07
N PHE A 16 -4.84 -2.03 16.30
CA PHE A 16 -3.49 -2.29 15.79
C PHE A 16 -2.90 -0.96 15.30
N LEU A 17 -2.45 -0.17 16.27
CA LEU A 17 -1.50 0.93 16.07
C LEU A 17 -0.11 0.38 16.42
N SER A 18 0.52 -0.30 15.47
CA SER A 18 1.94 -0.63 15.50
C SER A 18 2.37 -1.07 14.10
N GLY A 19 2.67 -0.10 13.23
CA GLY A 19 2.85 -0.29 11.79
C GLY A 19 1.56 0.03 11.05
N CYS A 20 1.59 1.01 10.13
CA CYS A 20 0.41 1.53 9.46
C CYS A 20 -0.04 0.61 8.31
N ASP A 21 -0.21 -0.69 8.57
CA ASP A 21 -0.76 -1.64 7.60
C ASP A 21 -2.29 -1.62 7.72
N ALA A 22 -2.92 -0.77 6.91
CA ALA A 22 -4.30 -0.99 6.54
C ALA A 22 -4.40 -2.43 5.99
N PRO A 23 -5.47 -3.20 6.30
CA PRO A 23 -5.60 -4.55 5.77
C PRO A 23 -5.41 -4.50 4.26
N CYS A 24 -4.53 -5.36 3.75
CA CYS A 24 -4.23 -5.39 2.33
C CYS A 24 -5.50 -5.73 1.56
N THR A 25 -6.09 -4.70 0.99
CA THR A 25 -7.34 -4.76 0.23
C THR A 25 -7.07 -4.21 -1.15
N GLU A 26 -7.92 -4.58 -2.10
CA GLU A 26 -7.82 -4.06 -3.46
C GLU A 26 -7.87 -2.53 -3.51
N GLN A 27 -8.59 -1.90 -2.58
CA GLN A 27 -8.62 -0.43 -2.46
C GLN A 27 -7.29 0.13 -1.98
N VAL A 28 -6.68 -0.46 -0.94
CA VAL A 28 -5.37 -0.04 -0.44
C VAL A 28 -4.30 -0.18 -1.52
N ILE A 29 -4.33 -1.27 -2.30
CA ILE A 29 -3.42 -1.45 -3.44
C ILE A 29 -3.62 -0.36 -4.48
N LYS A 30 -4.88 -0.05 -4.83
CA LYS A 30 -5.19 1.04 -5.79
C LYS A 30 -4.67 2.39 -5.30
N ASP A 31 -4.95 2.75 -4.04
CA ASP A 31 -4.51 4.02 -3.46
C ASP A 31 -2.98 4.12 -3.49
N LYS A 32 -2.26 3.04 -3.14
CA LYS A 32 -0.79 3.01 -3.19
C LYS A 32 -0.25 3.07 -4.62
N LEU A 33 -0.91 2.41 -5.59
CA LEU A 33 -0.53 2.49 -7.00
C LEU A 33 -0.75 3.89 -7.60
N GLU A 34 -1.80 4.59 -7.17
CA GLU A 34 -2.00 6.01 -7.50
C GLU A 34 -0.87 6.86 -6.93
N GLU A 35 -0.48 6.65 -5.67
CA GLU A 35 0.65 7.34 -5.06
C GLU A 35 1.96 7.08 -5.82
N VAL A 36 2.24 5.82 -6.17
CA VAL A 36 3.38 5.43 -7.04
C VAL A 36 3.35 6.21 -8.34
N SER A 37 2.20 6.27 -9.02
CA SER A 37 2.06 7.00 -10.28
C SER A 37 2.32 8.50 -10.11
N GLU A 38 1.84 9.12 -9.04
CA GLU A 38 2.13 10.53 -8.75
C GLU A 38 3.62 10.79 -8.51
N LYS A 39 4.30 9.92 -7.75
CA LYS A 39 5.75 10.06 -7.51
C LYS A 39 6.55 9.88 -8.80
N ILE A 40 6.20 8.90 -9.62
CA ILE A 40 6.79 8.70 -10.94
C ILE A 40 6.64 9.95 -11.81
N GLN A 41 5.45 10.56 -11.84
CA GLN A 41 5.22 11.81 -12.59
C GLN A 41 6.07 12.97 -12.06
N LYS A 42 6.18 13.13 -10.74
CA LYS A 42 7.04 14.15 -10.11
C LYS A 42 8.52 13.96 -10.48
N ILE A 43 9.01 12.72 -10.42
CA ILE A 43 10.37 12.38 -10.84
C ILE A 43 10.56 12.65 -12.33
N ALA A 44 9.63 12.26 -13.18
CA ALA A 44 9.72 12.52 -14.61
C ALA A 44 9.74 14.02 -14.93
N ALA A 45 8.94 14.81 -14.22
CA ALA A 45 8.93 16.27 -14.33
C ALA A 45 10.21 16.93 -13.80
N SER A 46 10.93 16.28 -12.87
CA SER A 46 12.19 16.80 -12.32
C SER A 46 13.34 16.79 -13.34
N GLY A 47 13.25 15.98 -14.39
CA GLY A 47 14.30 15.81 -15.40
C GLY A 47 15.54 15.06 -14.90
N ASP A 48 15.50 14.45 -13.71
CA ASP A 48 16.59 13.67 -13.17
C ASP A 48 16.70 12.31 -13.88
N MET A 49 17.66 12.23 -14.80
CA MET A 49 17.88 11.07 -15.66
C MET A 49 18.25 9.80 -14.87
N SER A 50 18.86 9.92 -13.70
CA SER A 50 19.19 8.77 -12.83
C SER A 50 17.94 8.17 -12.20
N LYS A 51 17.05 9.02 -11.69
CA LYS A 51 15.77 8.59 -11.11
C LYS A 51 14.81 8.08 -12.18
N LEU A 52 14.85 8.64 -13.38
CA LEU A 52 14.11 8.14 -14.55
C LEU A 52 14.51 6.72 -14.96
N MET A 53 15.79 6.37 -14.87
CA MET A 53 16.22 4.98 -15.12
C MET A 53 15.70 4.02 -14.05
N ALA A 54 15.67 4.43 -12.78
CA ALA A 54 15.11 3.64 -11.70
C ALA A 54 13.60 3.36 -11.90
N ILE A 55 12.86 4.32 -12.49
CA ILE A 55 11.44 4.14 -12.87
C ILE A 55 11.23 3.01 -13.88
N GLY A 56 12.17 2.81 -14.82
CA GLY A 56 12.09 1.69 -15.75
C GLY A 56 12.06 0.33 -15.05
N THR A 57 12.87 0.17 -14.00
CA THR A 57 12.89 -1.02 -13.14
C THR A 57 11.59 -1.18 -12.36
N PHE A 58 11.01 -0.08 -11.87
CA PHE A 58 9.71 -0.12 -11.18
C PHE A 58 8.56 -0.60 -12.08
N SER A 59 8.53 -0.15 -13.34
CA SER A 59 7.52 -0.60 -14.30
C SER A 59 7.58 -2.11 -14.54
N GLN A 60 8.78 -2.72 -14.51
CA GLN A 60 8.92 -4.18 -14.58
C GLN A 60 8.41 -4.87 -13.32
N LYS A 61 8.74 -4.37 -12.12
CA LYS A 61 8.22 -4.89 -10.85
C LYS A 61 6.67 -4.86 -10.82
N LEU A 62 6.06 -3.75 -11.23
CA LEU A 62 4.60 -3.59 -11.32
C LEU A 62 3.94 -4.58 -12.28
N ASN A 63 4.56 -4.87 -13.43
CA ASN A 63 4.04 -5.87 -14.35
C ASN A 63 4.07 -7.29 -13.74
N ASN A 64 5.13 -7.63 -13.00
CA ASN A 64 5.20 -8.91 -12.30
C ASN A 64 4.14 -9.06 -11.20
N LEU A 65 3.61 -7.96 -10.66
CA LEU A 65 2.53 -7.98 -9.67
C LEU A 65 1.15 -8.24 -10.27
N GLN A 66 0.95 -8.01 -11.57
CA GLN A 66 -0.29 -8.38 -12.25
C GLN A 66 -0.45 -9.90 -12.40
N ASP A 67 0.66 -10.63 -12.37
CA ASP A 67 0.72 -12.10 -12.38
C ASP A 67 0.59 -12.71 -10.97
N ALA A 68 0.53 -11.88 -9.92
CA ALA A 68 0.39 -12.36 -8.55
C ALA A 68 -1.00 -12.95 -8.31
N ASP A 69 -1.04 -13.98 -7.45
CA ASP A 69 -2.24 -14.74 -7.13
C ASP A 69 -3.35 -13.83 -6.60
N ARG A 70 -4.47 -13.73 -7.34
CA ARG A 70 -5.58 -12.82 -7.00
C ARG A 70 -6.30 -13.17 -5.70
N ASP A 71 -6.10 -14.39 -5.21
CA ASP A 71 -6.65 -14.88 -3.96
C ASP A 71 -5.79 -14.51 -2.75
N ASN A 72 -4.54 -14.06 -2.96
CA ASN A 72 -3.66 -13.56 -1.90
C ASN A 72 -3.07 -12.19 -2.27
N LEU A 73 -3.67 -11.14 -1.72
CA LEU A 73 -3.25 -9.76 -1.97
C LEU A 73 -2.04 -9.34 -1.12
N GLU A 74 -1.68 -10.05 -0.04
CA GLU A 74 -0.52 -9.70 0.81
C GLU A 74 0.79 -9.49 0.02
N PRO A 75 1.22 -10.41 -0.86
CA PRO A 75 2.44 -10.20 -1.65
C PRO A 75 2.33 -9.01 -2.60
N VAL A 76 1.11 -8.64 -3.02
CA VAL A 76 0.89 -7.45 -3.84
C VAL A 76 1.08 -6.19 -3.00
N CYS A 77 0.52 -6.13 -1.79
CA CYS A 77 0.75 -5.00 -0.90
C CYS A 77 2.21 -4.84 -0.53
N GLU A 78 2.88 -5.92 -0.11
CA GLU A 78 4.30 -5.87 0.29
C GLU A 78 5.19 -5.36 -0.85
N ALA A 79 4.94 -5.82 -2.08
CA ALA A 79 5.70 -5.37 -3.23
C ALA A 79 5.39 -3.92 -3.62
N VAL A 80 4.13 -3.46 -3.52
CA VAL A 80 3.77 -2.06 -3.74
C VAL A 80 4.38 -1.16 -2.67
N ASP A 81 4.45 -1.62 -1.42
CA ASP A 81 5.11 -0.91 -0.32
C ASP A 81 6.62 -0.81 -0.52
N GLU A 82 7.26 -1.90 -0.94
CA GLU A 82 8.68 -1.88 -1.32
C GLU A 82 8.92 -0.88 -2.46
N LEU A 83 8.05 -0.87 -3.48
CA LEU A 83 8.09 0.09 -4.59
C LEU A 83 7.97 1.54 -4.12
N LEU A 84 7.04 1.83 -3.21
CA LEU A 84 6.86 3.16 -2.63
C LEU A 84 8.09 3.60 -1.84
N ALA A 85 8.65 2.71 -1.02
CA ALA A 85 9.84 2.99 -0.24
C ALA A 85 11.07 3.23 -1.13
N GLU A 86 11.23 2.43 -2.19
CA GLU A 86 12.30 2.64 -3.18
C GLU A 86 12.12 3.96 -3.93
N LEU A 87 10.89 4.37 -4.25
CA LEU A 87 10.59 5.67 -4.87
C LEU A 87 10.86 6.84 -3.93
N ASP A 88 10.56 6.72 -2.64
CA ASP A 88 10.86 7.74 -1.63
C ASP A 88 12.36 7.91 -1.36
N ALA A 89 13.14 6.86 -1.64
CA ALA A 89 14.59 6.90 -1.51
C ALA A 89 15.31 7.54 -2.71
N LEU A 90 14.60 7.80 -3.83
CA LEU A 90 15.15 8.45 -5.03
C LEU A 90 15.18 9.97 -4.90
#